data_AF-A0A2N0NMN4-F1
#
_entry.id   AF-A0A2N0NMN4-F1
#
_cell.length_a   1.000
_cell.length_b   1.000
_cell.length_c   1.000
_cell.angle_alpha   90.00
_cell.angle_beta   90.00
_cell.angle_gamma   90.00
#
_symmetry.space_group_name_H-M   'P 1'
#
loop_
_entity.id
_entity.type
_entity.pdbx_description
1 polymer ?
#
loop_
_entity_poly.entity_id
_entity_poly.type
_entity_poly.pdbx_seq_one_letter_code
_entity_poly.pdbx_strand_id
1 'polypeptide(L)' 'LHIGDCIEDLGPCRGFWQFPMERYCGMLIPLISSRKLPYVNLINNVLLQERFKYLQ' A
#
# COMPACT_ATOMS: atom_id res chain seq x y z
N LEU A 1 7.02 7.05 -6.89
CA LEU A 1 5.66 6.48 -6.78
C LEU A 1 4.96 6.72 -8.14
N HIS A 2 5.26 5.90 -9.16
CA HIS A 2 4.77 6.09 -10.55
C HIS A 2 3.50 5.27 -10.83
N ILE A 3 2.62 5.17 -9.83
CA ILE A 3 1.37 4.41 -9.98
C ILE A 3 0.48 5.06 -11.06
N GLY A 4 0.51 6.39 -11.17
CA GLY A 4 -0.21 7.12 -12.22
C GLY A 4 0.24 6.71 -13.62
N ASP A 5 1.54 6.78 -13.90
CA ASP A 5 2.11 6.40 -15.20
C ASP A 5 1.82 4.94 -15.54
N CYS A 6 1.91 4.05 -14.55
CA CYS A 6 1.57 2.63 -14.73
C CYS A 6 0.07 2.43 -15.02
N ILE A 7 -0.84 3.21 -14.43
CA ILE A 7 -2.28 3.09 -14.69
C ILE A 7 -2.62 3.54 -16.12
N GLU A 8 -1.93 4.56 -16.62
CA GLU A 8 -2.09 5.04 -18.00
C GLU A 8 -1.54 4.01 -19.02
N ASP A 9 -0.40 3.38 -18.73
CA ASP A 9 0.25 2.41 -19.62
C ASP A 9 -0.45 1.03 -19.63
N LEU A 10 -0.91 0.56 -18.46
CA LEU A 10 -1.46 -0.80 -18.28
C LEU A 10 -2.99 -0.89 -18.42
N GLY A 11 -3.66 0.26 -18.64
CA GLY A 11 -5.09 0.32 -18.88
C GLY A 11 -5.97 0.17 -17.62
N PRO A 12 -7.30 0.16 -17.78
CA PRO A 12 -8.26 0.36 -16.69
C PRO A 12 -8.14 -0.71 -15.59
N CYS A 13 -8.28 -0.26 -14.33
CA CYS A 13 -8.05 -1.01 -13.10
C CYS A 13 -8.69 -2.41 -13.01
N ARG A 14 -9.76 -2.69 -13.76
CA ARG A 14 -10.59 -3.89 -13.58
C ARG A 14 -9.87 -5.20 -13.93
N GLY A 15 -8.94 -5.18 -14.90
CA GLY A 15 -8.23 -6.38 -15.34
C GLY A 15 -6.85 -6.51 -14.71
N PHE A 16 -5.98 -5.55 -15.00
CA PHE A 16 -4.57 -5.61 -14.59
C PHE A 16 -4.36 -5.36 -13.10
N TRP A 17 -5.13 -4.43 -12.51
CA TRP A 17 -4.86 -3.93 -11.17
C TRP A 17 -5.60 -4.67 -10.06
N GLN A 18 -6.60 -5.48 -10.39
CA GLN A 18 -7.41 -6.17 -9.37
C GLN A 18 -6.54 -7.04 -8.45
N PHE A 19 -5.76 -7.95 -9.03
CA PHE A 19 -4.88 -8.84 -8.27
C PHE A 19 -3.80 -8.12 -7.45
N PRO A 20 -3.00 -7.18 -8.01
CA PRO A 20 -1.99 -6.47 -7.22
C PRO A 20 -2.62 -5.56 -6.15
N MET A 21 -3.79 -4.97 -6.41
CA MET A 21 -4.50 -4.17 -5.39
C MET A 21 -5.03 -5.05 -4.26
N GLU A 22 -5.61 -6.22 -4.54
CA GLU A 22 -6.05 -7.15 -3.50
C GLU A 22 -4.88 -7.63 -2.63
N ARG A 23 -3.76 -8.00 -3.26
CA ARG A 23 -2.53 -8.37 -2.53
C ARG A 23 -2.03 -7.22 -1.67
N TYR A 24 -1.95 -6.02 -2.23
CA TYR A 24 -1.45 -4.83 -1.52
C TYR A 24 -2.35 -4.45 -0.34
N CYS A 25 -3.66 -4.39 -0.55
CA CYS A 25 -4.64 -4.15 0.51
C CYS A 25 -4.57 -5.23 1.60
N GLY A 26 -4.40 -6.50 1.21
CA GLY A 26 -4.19 -7.61 2.15
C GLY A 26 -2.96 -7.46 3.03
N MET A 27 -1.87 -6.87 2.50
CA MET A 27 -0.67 -6.53 3.28
C MET A 27 -0.88 -5.29 4.17
N LEU A 28 -1.74 -4.35 3.77
CA LEU A 28 -2.04 -3.14 4.53
C LEU A 28 -2.95 -3.40 5.74
N ILE A 29 -3.95 -4.26 5.60
CA ILE A 29 -4.89 -4.59 6.68
C ILE A 29 -4.20 -4.97 8.01
N PRO A 30 -3.21 -5.88 8.07
CA PRO A 30 -2.56 -6.24 9.33
C PRO A 30 -1.71 -5.11 9.94
N LEU A 31 -1.30 -4.11 9.15
CA LEU A 31 -0.59 -2.93 9.66
C LEU A 31 -1.52 -2.00 10.46
N ILE A 32 -2.84 -2.16 10.32
CA ILE A 32 -3.86 -1.40 11.05
C ILE A 32 -4.12 -2.06 12.41
N SER A 33 -3.16 -1.91 13.32
CA SER A 33 -3.27 -2.42 14.71
C SER A 33 -4.22 -1.60 15.59
N SER A 34 -4.35 -0.29 15.34
CA SER A 34 -5.19 0.61 16.14
C SER A 34 -6.60 0.78 15.57
N ARG A 35 -7.62 0.49 16.38
CA ARG A 35 -9.04 0.73 16.04
C ARG A 35 -9.50 2.18 16.21
N LYS A 36 -8.79 2.98 17.02
CA LYS A 36 -9.19 4.36 17.34
C LYS A 36 -8.74 5.37 16.27
N LEU A 37 -7.53 5.19 15.74
CA LEU A 37 -6.93 6.03 14.71
C LEU A 37 -6.28 5.16 13.61
N PRO A 38 -7.08 4.44 12.83
CA PRO A 38 -6.58 3.43 11.89
C PRO A 38 -5.64 4.02 10.83
N TYR A 39 -5.97 5.19 10.27
CA TYR A 39 -5.17 5.83 9.23
C TYR A 39 -3.82 6.35 9.74
N VAL A 40 -3.80 7.01 10.91
CA VAL A 40 -2.55 7.50 11.52
C VAL A 40 -1.63 6.34 11.84
N ASN A 41 -2.19 5.25 12.38
CA ASN A 41 -1.45 4.04 12.67
C ASN A 41 -0.90 3.38 11.40
N LEU A 42 -1.71 3.28 10.35
CA LEU A 42 -1.28 2.72 9.08
C LEU A 42 -0.09 3.50 8.50
N ILE A 43 -0.20 4.82 8.42
CA ILE A 43 0.86 5.69 7.88
C ILE A 43 2.15 5.53 8.69
N ASN A 44 2.06 5.53 10.02
CA ASN A 44 3.23 5.36 10.88
C ASN A 44 3.92 4.01 10.67
N ASN A 45 3.14 2.92 10.51
CA ASN A 45 3.70 1.59 10.26
C ASN A 45 4.34 1.49 8.87
N VAL A 46 3.73 2.07 7.84
CA VAL A 46 4.31 2.13 6.49
C VAL A 46 5.61 2.95 6.49
N LEU A 47 5.62 4.11 7.17
CA LEU A 47 6.81 4.95 7.28
C LEU A 47 7.94 4.23 8.04
N LEU A 48 7.60 3.48 9.09
CA LEU A 48 8.56 2.69 9.84
C LEU A 48 9.16 1.58 8.97
N GLN A 49 8.34 0.86 8.20
CA GLN A 49 8.82 -0.14 7.24
C GLN A 49 9.74 0.46 6.18
N GLU A 50 9.39 1.61 5.60
CA GLU A 50 10.24 2.29 4.63
C GLU A 50 11.59 2.64 5.26
N ARG A 51 11.61 3.22 6.47
CA ARG A 51 12.87 3.53 7.19
C ARG A 51 13.72 2.30 7.44
N PHE A 52 13.11 1.18 7.83
CA PHE A 52 13.84 -0.09 8.00
C PHE A 52 14.46 -0.59 6.70
N LYS A 53 13.81 -0.42 5.55
CA LYS A 53 14.39 -0.80 4.25
C LYS A 53 15.66 -0.04 3.91
N TYR A 54 15.77 1.23 4.29
CA TYR A 54 16.98 2.03 4.04
C TYR A 54 18.13 1.72 5.01
N LEU A 55 17.85 1.03 6.12
CA LEU A 55 18.85 0.65 7.14
C LEU A 55 19.48 -0.74 6.88
N GLN A 56 18.99 -1.49 5.91
CA GLN A 56 19.43 -2.85 5.56
C GLN A 56 20.13 -2.86 4.20
#